data_AF-A0A7Y8L761-F1
#
_entry.id   AF-A0A7Y8L761-F1
#
_cell.length_a   1.000
_cell.length_b   1.000
_cell.length_c   1.000
_cell.angle_alpha   90.00
_cell.angle_beta   90.00
_cell.angle_gamma   90.00
#
_symmetry.space_group_name_H-M   'P 1'
#
loop_
_entity.id
_entity.type
_entity.pdbx_description
1 polymer ?
#
loop_
_entity_poly.entity_id
_entity_poly.type
_entity_poly.pdbx_seq_one_letter_code
_entity_poly.pdbx_strand_id
1 'polypeptide(L)'
;MFLKGYRKKIFRAECNPSFESLHCIAELDQDVSEALPYLNASLGGFTYIKDPPSVTFRVHGKLITVYGDRIAVNALKDEEEADKIIRWLQGEINEAWQKRDRIQPSYENAP
;
A
#
# COMPACT_ATOMS: atom_id res chain seq x y z
N MET A 1 3.67 17.68 -2.25
CA MET A 1 3.69 16.24 -1.92
C MET A 1 2.83 16.04 -0.68
N PHE A 2 1.84 15.16 -0.76
CA PHE A 2 0.87 14.84 0.30
C PHE A 2 1.49 13.91 1.34
N LEU A 3 1.91 12.72 0.94
CA LEU A 3 2.68 11.80 1.77
C LEU A 3 4.17 12.11 1.67
N LYS A 4 4.73 12.73 2.70
CA LYS A 4 6.09 13.27 2.76
C LYS A 4 7.12 12.23 3.23
N GLY A 5 6.73 11.31 4.10
CA GLY A 5 7.65 10.36 4.70
C GLY A 5 6.93 9.20 5.38
N TYR A 6 7.73 8.21 5.79
CA TYR A 6 7.29 7.02 6.48
C TYR A 6 8.44 6.41 7.29
N ARG A 7 8.10 5.56 8.27
CA ARG A 7 9.05 4.75 9.03
C ARG A 7 8.75 3.27 8.80
N LYS A 8 9.69 2.54 8.20
CA LYS A 8 9.53 1.11 7.91
C LYS A 8 10.04 0.23 9.06
N LYS A 9 9.37 -0.91 9.25
CA LYS A 9 9.77 -2.01 10.12
C LYS A 9 9.76 -3.31 9.31
N ILE A 10 10.90 -3.99 9.27
CA ILE A 10 11.06 -5.28 8.61
C ILE A 10 11.12 -6.37 9.68
N PHE A 11 10.38 -7.46 9.48
CA PHE A 11 10.33 -8.59 10.39
C PHE A 11 10.09 -9.90 9.64
N ARG A 12 10.42 -11.04 10.26
CA ARG A 12 10.15 -12.36 9.69
C ARG A 12 8.71 -12.78 10.03
N ALA A 13 8.08 -13.53 9.12
CA ALA A 13 6.80 -14.14 9.39
C ALA A 13 6.96 -15.26 10.43
N GLU A 14 6.25 -15.19 11.55
CA GLU A 14 6.31 -16.21 12.62
C GLU A 14 5.49 -17.47 12.30
N CYS A 15 4.72 -17.46 11.22
CA CYS A 15 3.71 -18.48 10.93
C CYS A 15 4.31 -19.82 10.43
N ASN A 16 5.54 -19.81 9.90
CA ASN A 16 6.23 -21.03 9.49
C ASN A 16 7.76 -20.84 9.49
N PRO A 17 8.52 -21.58 10.31
CA PRO A 17 9.99 -21.44 10.40
C PRO A 17 10.72 -21.74 9.09
N SER A 18 10.10 -22.47 8.16
CA SER A 18 10.65 -22.75 6.83
C SER A 18 10.43 -21.62 5.82
N PHE A 19 9.55 -20.66 6.13
CA PHE A 19 9.38 -19.46 5.30
C PHE A 19 10.47 -18.44 5.67
N GLU A 20 11.37 -18.18 4.72
CA GLU A 20 12.40 -17.15 4.88
C GLU A 20 11.92 -15.75 4.49
N SER A 21 10.64 -15.59 4.16
CA SER A 21 10.10 -14.33 3.66
C SER A 21 10.01 -13.25 4.73
N LEU A 22 10.39 -12.04 4.34
CA LEU A 22 10.25 -10.84 5.16
C LEU A 22 8.88 -10.20 4.99
N HIS A 23 8.42 -9.52 6.03
CA HIS A 23 7.24 -8.67 6.04
C HIS A 23 7.70 -7.24 6.32
N CYS A 24 6.97 -6.26 5.77
CA CYS A 24 7.23 -4.85 5.97
C CYS A 24 5.94 -4.16 6.41
N ILE A 25 6.04 -3.36 7.47
CA ILE A 25 5.06 -2.34 7.80
C ILE A 25 5.74 -0.99 7.70
N ALA A 26 5.24 -0.12 6.83
CA ALA A 26 5.66 1.28 6.74
C ALA A 26 4.59 2.16 7.39
N GLU A 27 4.88 2.71 8.55
CA GLU A 27 4.05 3.72 9.24
C GLU A 27 4.18 5.04 8.48
N LEU A 28 3.06 5.63 8.05
CA LEU A 28 3.05 6.86 7.27
C LEU A 28 3.04 8.09 8.18
N ASP A 29 3.75 9.15 7.80
CA ASP A 29 3.75 10.40 8.57
C ASP A 29 2.45 11.21 8.41
N GLN A 30 1.64 10.88 7.40
CA GLN A 30 0.36 11.51 7.09
C GLN A 30 -0.71 10.44 6.95
N ASP A 31 -1.94 10.77 7.37
CA ASP A 31 -3.11 9.97 7.04
C ASP A 31 -3.48 10.17 5.57
N VAL A 32 -3.41 9.08 4.80
CA VAL A 32 -3.69 9.07 3.36
C VAL A 32 -5.07 8.51 3.00
N SER A 33 -5.97 8.35 3.98
CA SER A 33 -7.30 7.76 3.80
C SER A 33 -8.08 8.37 2.63
N GLU A 34 -8.05 9.69 2.49
CA GLU A 34 -8.75 10.41 1.41
C GLU A 34 -8.17 10.13 0.01
N ALA A 35 -6.90 9.72 -0.07
CA ALA A 35 -6.27 9.37 -1.35
C ALA A 35 -6.63 7.96 -1.82
N LEU A 36 -7.10 7.08 -0.92
CA LEU A 36 -7.28 5.66 -1.21
C LEU A 36 -8.30 5.36 -2.33
N PRO A 37 -9.46 6.04 -2.44
CA PRO A 37 -10.40 5.78 -3.54
C PRO A 37 -9.81 6.13 -4.92
N TYR A 38 -8.97 7.17 -4.98
CA TYR A 38 -8.30 7.59 -6.20
C TYR A 38 -7.15 6.65 -6.55
N LEU A 39 -6.37 6.25 -5.54
CA LEU A 39 -5.33 5.24 -5.70
C LEU A 39 -5.90 3.91 -6.20
N ASN A 40 -7.05 3.49 -5.64
CA ASN A 40 -7.78 2.30 -6.09
C ASN A 40 -8.17 2.40 -7.58
N ALA A 41 -8.71 3.54 -8.00
CA ALA A 41 -9.08 3.79 -9.39
C ALA A 41 -7.87 3.85 -10.33
N SER A 42 -6.73 4.40 -9.89
CA SER A 42 -5.51 4.50 -10.70
C SER A 42 -4.80 3.18 -10.90
N LEU A 43 -4.73 2.33 -9.87
CA LEU A 43 -3.96 1.09 -9.90
C LEU A 43 -4.81 -0.17 -10.13
N GLY A 44 -6.13 -0.06 -10.08
CA GLY A 44 -7.04 -1.21 -10.19
C GLY A 44 -6.91 -2.13 -8.96
N GLY A 45 -7.26 -1.62 -7.78
CA GLY A 45 -7.16 -2.38 -6.54
C GLY A 45 -8.00 -3.65 -6.55
N PHE A 46 -7.50 -4.65 -5.83
CA PHE A 46 -8.12 -5.96 -5.71
C PHE A 46 -9.28 -5.93 -4.71
N THR A 47 -9.08 -5.29 -3.56
CA THR A 47 -10.09 -5.16 -2.52
C THR A 47 -10.05 -3.78 -1.90
N TYR A 48 -11.22 -3.16 -1.74
CA TYR A 48 -11.41 -1.90 -1.04
C TYR A 48 -12.31 -2.09 0.18
N ILE A 49 -11.86 -1.64 1.35
CA ILE A 49 -12.63 -1.61 2.59
C ILE A 49 -12.92 -0.14 2.89
N LYS A 50 -14.17 0.19 3.26
CA LYS A 50 -14.60 1.58 3.51
C LYS A 50 -14.34 2.06 4.94
N ASP A 51 -14.40 1.17 5.93
CA ASP A 51 -14.25 1.55 7.35
C ASP A 51 -13.57 0.44 8.17
N PRO A 52 -12.33 0.65 8.68
CA PRO A 52 -11.45 1.76 8.33
C PRO A 52 -11.00 1.65 6.86
N PRO A 53 -10.78 2.79 6.17
CA PRO A 53 -10.51 2.78 4.74
C PRO A 53 -9.15 2.12 4.43
N SER A 54 -9.17 1.15 3.53
CA SER A 54 -7.95 0.49 3.03
C SER A 54 -8.16 -0.08 1.63
N VAL A 55 -7.07 -0.18 0.86
CA VAL A 55 -7.07 -0.81 -0.45
C VAL A 55 -5.94 -1.83 -0.54
N THR A 56 -6.25 -3.01 -1.03
CA THR A 56 -5.29 -4.10 -1.27
C THR A 56 -5.04 -4.25 -2.76
N PHE A 57 -3.78 -4.32 -3.14
CA PHE A 57 -3.31 -4.55 -4.51
C PHE A 57 -2.66 -5.92 -4.62
N ARG A 58 -2.77 -6.54 -5.80
CA ARG A 58 -2.02 -7.74 -6.15
C ARG A 58 -0.92 -7.37 -7.15
N VAL A 59 0.32 -7.28 -6.69
CA VAL A 59 1.48 -6.85 -7.49
C VAL A 59 2.52 -7.97 -7.49
N HIS A 60 2.89 -8.48 -8.66
CA HIS A 60 3.87 -9.57 -8.83
C HIS A 60 3.64 -10.79 -7.92
N GLY A 61 2.37 -11.18 -7.73
CA GLY A 61 2.00 -12.30 -6.87
C GLY A 61 2.00 -12.02 -5.36
N LYS A 62 2.27 -10.77 -4.94
CA LYS A 62 2.18 -10.33 -3.55
C LYS A 62 0.90 -9.53 -3.31
N LEU A 63 0.39 -9.62 -2.08
CA LEU A 63 -0.65 -8.73 -1.59
C LEU A 63 -0.01 -7.58 -0.83
N ILE A 64 -0.37 -6.35 -1.21
CA ILE A 64 0.07 -5.13 -0.56
C ILE A 64 -1.18 -4.36 -0.14
N THR A 65 -1.30 -4.02 1.14
CA THR A 65 -2.45 -3.26 1.64
C THR A 65 -2.00 -1.87 2.07
N VAL A 66 -2.67 -0.85 1.55
CA VAL A 66 -2.51 0.55 1.96
C VAL A 66 -3.68 0.92 2.86
N TYR A 67 -3.38 1.23 4.11
CA TYR A 67 -4.28 1.83 5.08
C TYR A 67 -4.06 3.34 5.10
N GLY A 68 -4.93 4.08 5.79
CA GLY A 68 -4.72 5.52 6.01
C GLY A 68 -3.38 5.85 6.68
N ASP A 69 -2.96 5.05 7.66
CA ASP A 69 -1.79 5.32 8.51
C ASP A 69 -0.57 4.43 8.23
N ARG A 70 -0.70 3.40 7.39
CA ARG A 70 0.40 2.45 7.11
C ARG A 70 0.27 1.72 5.78
N ILE A 71 1.39 1.23 5.27
CA ILE A 71 1.43 0.24 4.18
C ILE A 71 1.94 -1.08 4.73
N ALA A 72 1.24 -2.17 4.45
CA ALA A 72 1.62 -3.53 4.81
C ALA A 72 1.98 -4.34 3.56
N VAL A 73 3.18 -4.92 3.55
CA VAL A 73 3.68 -5.77 2.46
C VAL A 73 4.11 -7.11 3.03
N ASN A 74 3.56 -8.19 2.48
CA ASN A 74 3.89 -9.55 2.88
C ASN A 74 4.79 -10.24 1.84
N ALA A 75 5.38 -11.38 2.22
CA ALA A 75 6.11 -12.28 1.33
C ALA A 75 7.25 -11.61 0.53
N LEU A 76 8.02 -10.74 1.19
CA LEU A 76 9.21 -10.08 0.61
C LEU A 76 10.40 -11.03 0.58
N LYS A 77 11.23 -10.89 -0.45
CA LYS A 77 12.51 -11.58 -0.59
C LYS A 77 13.57 -10.98 0.34
N ASP A 78 13.66 -9.66 0.37
CA ASP A 78 14.68 -8.90 1.10
C ASP A 78 14.18 -7.48 1.41
N GLU A 79 14.97 -6.73 2.18
CA GLU A 79 14.66 -5.35 2.55
C GLU A 79 14.72 -4.38 1.36
N GLU A 80 15.52 -4.67 0.35
CA GLU A 80 15.64 -3.82 -0.85
C GLU A 80 14.37 -3.86 -1.70
N GLU A 81 13.74 -5.05 -1.82
CA GLU A 81 12.42 -5.20 -2.44
C GLU A 81 11.37 -4.37 -1.68
N ALA A 82 11.40 -4.39 -0.35
CA ALA A 82 10.50 -3.59 0.47
C ALA A 82 10.66 -2.09 0.15
N ASP A 83 11.90 -1.60 0.08
CA ASP A 83 12.17 -0.20 -0.21
C ASP A 83 11.68 0.23 -1.61
N LYS A 84 11.84 -0.63 -2.61
CA LYS A 84 11.33 -0.35 -3.97
C LYS A 84 9.81 -0.23 -3.95
N ILE A 85 9.12 -1.17 -3.30
CA ILE A 85 7.65 -1.19 -3.22
C ILE A 85 7.12 0.03 -2.47
N ILE A 86 7.66 0.34 -1.29
CA ILE A 86 7.17 1.46 -0.47
C ILE A 86 7.44 2.80 -1.15
N ARG A 87 8.63 3.00 -1.76
CA ARG A 87 8.93 4.24 -2.51
C ARG A 87 8.02 4.41 -3.73
N TRP A 88 7.76 3.33 -4.46
CA TRP A 88 6.83 3.34 -5.57
C TRP A 88 5.42 3.74 -5.10
N LEU A 89 4.88 3.07 -4.07
CA LEU A 89 3.56 3.38 -3.52
C LEU A 89 3.45 4.81 -2.99
N GLN A 90 4.51 5.34 -2.36
CA GLN A 90 4.55 6.73 -1.97
C GLN A 90 4.38 7.66 -3.18
N GLY A 91 5.01 7.34 -4.31
CA GLY A 91 4.82 8.06 -5.58
C GLY A 91 3.37 7.99 -6.07
N GLU A 92 2.80 6.79 -6.16
CA GLU A 92 1.43 6.57 -6.62
C GLU A 92 0.39 7.28 -5.75
N ILE A 93 0.54 7.23 -4.42
CA ILE A 93 -0.34 7.95 -3.48
C ILE A 93 -0.29 9.45 -3.76
N ASN A 94 0.91 10.00 -3.93
CA ASN A 94 1.09 11.43 -4.20
C ASN A 94 0.54 11.84 -5.55
N GLU A 95 0.71 11.01 -6.58
CA GLU A 95 0.19 11.26 -7.92
C GLU A 95 -1.34 11.19 -7.95
N ALA A 96 -1.92 10.14 -7.37
CA ALA A 96 -3.37 9.98 -7.24
C ALA A 96 -3.99 11.19 -6.50
N TRP A 97 -3.36 11.63 -5.41
CA TRP A 97 -3.80 12.81 -4.68
C TRP A 97 -3.69 14.10 -5.51
N GLN A 98 -2.57 14.30 -6.23
CA GLN A 98 -2.37 15.48 -7.05
C GLN A 98 -3.37 15.55 -8.22
N LYS A 99 -3.75 14.40 -8.77
CA LYS A 99 -4.66 14.27 -9.91
C LYS A 99 -6.11 13.96 -9.50
N ARG A 100 -6.46 14.01 -8.22
CA ARG A 100 -7.77 13.58 -7.68
C ARG A 100 -8.97 14.23 -8.37
N ASP A 101 -8.86 15.49 -8.79
CA ASP A 101 -9.92 16.21 -9.50
C ASP A 101 -10.15 15.68 -10.94
N ARG A 102 -9.28 14.80 -11.43
CA ARG A 102 -9.32 14.19 -12.77
C ARG A 102 -9.54 12.68 -12.72
N ILE A 103 -9.59 12.09 -11.53
CA ILE A 103 -9.76 10.66 -11.30
C ILE A 103 -11.12 10.45 -10.66
N GLN A 104 -11.98 9.66 -11.30
CA GLN A 104 -13.22 9.22 -10.65
C GLN A 104 -12.85 8.23 -9.52
N PRO A 105 -13.15 8.52 -8.24
CA PRO A 105 -12.82 7.60 -7.15
C PRO A 105 -13.56 6.27 -7.29
N SER A 106 -12.88 5.18 -6.95
CA SER A 106 -13.44 3.83 -6.94
C SER A 106 -13.42 3.24 -5.54
N TYR A 107 -14.55 2.68 -5.12
CA TYR A 107 -14.72 1.98 -3.85
C TYR A 107 -15.09 0.50 -4.05
N GLU A 108 -14.99 0.03 -5.29
CA GLU A 108 -15.36 -1.33 -5.69
C GLU A 108 -14.14 -2.25 -5.59
N ASN A 109 -14.42 -3.55 -5.41
CA ASN A 109 -13.43 -4.62 -5.49
C ASN A 109 -13.21 -5.01 -6.96
N ALA A 110 -12.03 -5.56 -7.27
CA ALA A 110 -11.83 -6.22 -8.56
C ALA A 110 -12.78 -7.43 -8.68
N PRO A 111 -13.34 -7.70 -9.87
CA PRO A 111 -14.18 -8.87 -10.12
C PRO A 111 -13.41 -10.20 -10.01
#